data_AF-A0A923E0X3-F1
#
_entry.id   AF-A0A923E0X3-F1
#
_cell.length_a   1.000
_cell.length_b   1.000
_cell.length_c   1.000
_cell.angle_alpha   90.00
_cell.angle_beta   90.00
_cell.angle_gamma   90.00
#
_symmetry.space_group_name_H-M   'P 1'
#
loop_
_entity.id
_entity.type
_entity.pdbx_description
1 polymer ?
#
loop_
_entity_poly.entity_id
_entity_poly.type
_entity_poly.pdbx_seq_one_letter_code
_entity_poly.pdbx_strand_id
1 'polypeptide(L)' 'MRKILAIIVSLITLFAIKEGFHILNSTDKDIVNQRSILIVIALSIIIPLILLSVWLWSSRKNRSQN' A
#
# COMPACT_ATOMS: atom_id res chain seq x y z
N MET A 1 1.25 -2.41 20.86
CA MET A 1 0.31 -1.65 20.01
C MET A 1 0.90 -1.29 18.63
N ARG A 2 1.99 -0.49 18.51
CA ARG A 2 2.52 -0.05 17.19
C ARG A 2 2.98 -1.18 16.24
N LYS A 3 3.60 -2.24 16.78
CA LYS A 3 4.03 -3.41 15.99
C LYS A 3 2.86 -4.16 15.34
N ILE A 4 1.74 -4.30 16.04
CA ILE A 4 0.54 -4.99 15.53
C ILE A 4 -0.07 -4.15 14.41
N LEU A 5 -0.17 -2.83 14.59
CA LEU A 5 -0.60 -1.93 13.52
C LEU A 5 0.33 -2.00 12.30
N ALA A 6 1.66 -2.12 12.49
CA ALA A 6 2.61 -2.26 11.39
C ALA A 6 2.40 -3.55 10.60
N ILE A 7 2.11 -4.65 11.30
CA ILE A 7 1.79 -5.94 10.68
C ILE A 7 0.48 -5.83 9.88
N ILE A 8 -0.56 -5.24 10.45
CA ILE A 8 -1.86 -5.07 9.77
C ILE A 8 -1.71 -4.18 8.53
N VAL A 9 -1.05 -3.02 8.65
CA VAL A 9 -0.81 -2.11 7.51
C VAL A 9 0.02 -2.79 6.43
N SER A 10 1.02 -3.59 6.81
CA SER A 10 1.84 -4.35 5.86
C SER A 10 1.01 -5.39 5.11
N LEU A 11 0.10 -6.11 5.78
CA LEU A 11 -0.82 -7.07 5.14
C LEU A 11 -1.77 -6.39 4.17
N ILE A 12 -2.37 -5.25 4.56
CA ILE A 12 -3.27 -4.48 3.68
C ILE A 12 -2.49 -3.95 2.47
N THR A 13 -1.26 -3.49 2.66
CA THR A 13 -0.39 -3.04 1.56
C THR A 13 -0.12 -4.18 0.57
N LEU A 14 0.15 -5.39 1.06
CA LEU A 14 0.34 -6.58 0.23
C LEU A 14 -0.92 -6.91 -0.59
N PHE A 15 -2.09 -6.79 0.03
CA PHE A 15 -3.37 -7.01 -0.63
C PHE A 15 -3.62 -5.96 -1.73
N ALA A 16 -3.36 -4.68 -1.44
CA ALA A 16 -3.49 -3.61 -2.41
C ALA A 16 -2.56 -3.80 -3.63
N ILE A 17 -1.33 -4.29 -3.41
CA ILE A 17 -0.40 -4.64 -4.50
C ILE A 17 -0.96 -5.78 -5.35
N LYS A 18 -1.51 -6.83 -4.72
CA LYS A 18 -2.14 -7.95 -5.44
C LYS A 18 -3.30 -7.48 -6.31
N GLU A 19 -4.17 -6.62 -5.78
CA GLU A 19 -5.27 -6.02 -6.54
C GLU A 19 -4.77 -5.16 -7.70
N GLY A 20 -3.69 -4.40 -7.49
CA GLY A 20 -3.01 -3.66 -8.56
C GLY A 20 -2.52 -4.58 -9.68
N PHE A 21 -1.93 -5.73 -9.35
CA PHE A 21 -1.54 -6.76 -10.34
C PHE A 21 -2.74 -7.37 -11.05
N HIS A 22 -3.85 -7.58 -10.34
CA HIS A 22 -5.08 -8.08 -10.95
C HIS A 22 -5.65 -7.08 -11.95
N ILE A 23 -5.72 -5.80 -11.61
CA ILE A 23 -6.13 -4.71 -12.51
C ILE A 23 -5.20 -4.62 -13.73
N LEU A 24 -3.90 -4.83 -13.53
CA LEU A 24 -2.91 -4.80 -14.61
C LEU A 24 -3.05 -6.01 -15.56
N ASN A 25 -3.32 -7.21 -15.06
CA ASN A 25 -3.34 -8.43 -15.86
C ASN A 25 -4.75 -8.87 -16.28
N SER A 26 -5.81 -8.26 -15.74
CA SER A 26 -7.17 -8.62 -16.12
C SER A 26 -7.46 -8.23 -17.56
N THR A 27 -8.13 -9.14 -18.27
CA THR A 27 -8.61 -8.96 -19.65
C THR A 27 -10.09 -8.59 -19.68
N ASP A 28 -10.72 -8.38 -18.51
CA ASP A 28 -12.12 -7.95 -18.44
C ASP A 28 -12.31 -6.60 -19.13
N LYS A 29 -13.28 -6.52 -20.04
CA LYS A 29 -13.56 -5.32 -20.83
C LYS A 29 -13.82 -4.09 -19.97
N ASP A 30 -14.50 -4.26 -18.84
CA ASP A 30 -14.80 -3.17 -17.91
C ASP A 30 -13.53 -2.65 -17.20
N ILE A 31 -12.63 -3.56 -16.84
CA ILE A 31 -11.35 -3.23 -16.19
C ILE A 31 -10.39 -2.60 -17.20
N VAL A 32 -10.34 -3.10 -18.44
CA VAL A 32 -9.48 -2.55 -19.51
C VAL A 32 -9.90 -1.12 -19.88
N ASN A 33 -11.20 -0.85 -20.02
CA ASN A 33 -11.70 0.50 -20.32
C ASN A 33 -11.40 1.52 -19.21
N GLN A 34 -11.43 1.08 -17.95
CA GLN A 34 -11.20 1.96 -16.79
C GLN A 34 -9.80 1.81 -16.20
N ARG A 35 -8.89 1.09 -16.87
CA ARG A 35 -7.58 0.71 -16.33
C ARG A 35 -6.77 1.92 -15.85
N SER A 36 -6.77 3.02 -16.61
CA SER A 36 -6.09 4.26 -16.21
C SER A 36 -6.66 4.85 -14.93
N ILE A 37 -7.98 4.81 -14.72
CA ILE A 37 -8.61 5.35 -13.51
C ILE A 37 -8.35 4.40 -12.34
N LEU A 38 -8.52 3.09 -12.55
CA LEU A 38 -8.28 2.05 -11.56
C LEU A 38 -6.82 2.04 -11.07
N ILE A 39 -5.85 2.24 -11.97
CA ILE A 39 -4.43 2.33 -11.60
C ILE A 39 -4.16 3.55 -10.72
N VAL A 40 -4.79 4.70 -11.03
CA VAL A 40 -4.61 5.94 -10.27
C VAL A 40 -5.22 5.79 -8.88
N ILE A 41 -6.41 5.17 -8.77
CA ILE A 41 -7.04 4.88 -7.49
C ILE A 41 -6.17 3.92 -6.67
N ALA A 42 -5.70 2.83 -7.29
CA ALA A 42 -4.83 1.85 -6.63
C ALA A 42 -3.55 2.51 -6.11
N LEU A 43 -2.87 3.32 -6.95
CA LEU A 43 -1.67 4.05 -6.55
C LEU A 43 -1.95 5.09 -5.45
N SER A 44 -3.07 5.81 -5.55
CA SER A 44 -3.50 6.80 -4.56
C SER A 44 -3.73 6.19 -3.18
N ILE A 45 -4.11 4.91 -3.11
CA ILE A 45 -4.24 4.17 -1.83
C ILE A 45 -2.89 3.59 -1.40
N ILE A 46 -2.14 3.00 -2.33
CA ILE A 46 -0.87 2.32 -2.05
C ILE A 46 0.19 3.29 -1.52
N ILE A 47 0.32 4.48 -2.14
CA ILE A 47 1.32 5.49 -1.74
C ILE A 47 1.19 5.91 -0.27
N PRO A 48 0.04 6.39 0.23
CA PRO A 48 -0.14 6.74 1.63
C PRO A 48 -0.04 5.52 2.55
N LEU A 49 -0.44 4.33 2.11
CA LEU A 49 -0.24 3.10 2.88
C LEU A 49 1.23 2.76 3.07
N ILE A 50 2.05 2.88 2.03
CA ILE A 50 3.50 2.65 2.10
C ILE A 50 4.14 3.68 3.03
N LEU A 51 3.78 4.97 2.87
CA LEU A 51 4.25 6.04 3.76
C LEU A 51 3.89 5.75 5.22
N LEU A 52 2.64 5.37 5.50
CA LEU A 52 2.20 4.97 6.83
C LEU A 52 2.93 3.73 7.33
N SER A 53 3.13 2.72 6.48
CA SER A 53 3.84 1.48 6.81
C SER A 53 5.28 1.76 7.22
N VAL A 54 6.01 2.51 6.39
CA VAL A 54 7.40 2.93 6.65
C VAL A 54 7.47 3.83 7.87
N TRP A 55 6.56 4.78 8.02
CA TRP A 55 6.53 5.67 9.19
C TRP A 55 6.26 4.92 10.49
N LEU A 56 5.35 3.95 10.45
CA LEU A 56 4.99 3.11 11.59
C LEU A 56 6.13 2.15 11.96
N TRP A 57 6.89 1.68 10.97
CA TRP A 57 8.14 0.94 11.18
C TRP A 57 9.28 1.84 11.69
N SER A 58 9.32 3.10 11.26
CA SER A 58 10.29 4.14 11.65
C SER A 58 10.03 4.72 13.05
N SER A 59 9.34 3.99 13.91
CA SER A 59 9.14 4.40 15.30
C SER A 59 10.43 4.22 16.11
N ARG A 60 11.27 5.26 16.09
CA ARG A 60 12.43 5.58 16.95
C ARG A 60 13.70 4.73 16.77
N LYS A 61 14.60 5.24 15.93
CA LYS A 61 16.04 5.31 16.26
C LYS A 61 16.44 6.75 16.62
N ASN A 62 15.69 7.40 17.51
CA ASN A 62 16.24 8.49 18.32
C ASN A 62 16.48 7.94 19.71
N ARG A 63 17.52 7.09 19.81
CA ARG A 63 18.33 7.09 21.02
C ARG A 63 19.09 8.41 20.97
N SER A 64 18.64 9.34 21.78
CA SER A 64 19.55 10.30 22.41
C SER A 64 20.81 9.56 22.83
N GLN A 65 21.94 9.93 22.22
CA GLN A 65 23.28 9.70 22.72
C GLN A 65 24.13 10.89 22.22
N ASN A 66 24.35 11.82 23.16
CA ASN A 66 25.09 13.08 23.12
C ASN A 66 24.50 14.24 22.32
#